data_AF-A0A938GDX9-F1
#
_entry.id   AF-A0A938GDX9-F1
#
_cell.length_a   1.000
_cell.length_b   1.000
_cell.length_c   1.000
_cell.angle_alpha   90.00
_cell.angle_beta   90.00
_cell.angle_gamma   90.00
#
_symmetry.space_group_name_H-M   'P 1'
#
loop_
_entity.id
_entity.type
_entity.pdbx_description
1 polymer ?
#
loop_
_entity_poly.entity_id
_entity_poly.type
_entity_poly.pdbx_seq_one_letter_code
_entity_poly.pdbx_strand_id
1 'polypeptide(L)' 'MPVISRFFGITIRINPRDHLPPHFHAQYADDEASSTAL' A
#
# COMPACT_ATOMS: atom_id res chain seq x y z
N MET A 1 3.63 2.63 8.61
CA MET A 1 3.45 3.14 7.24
C MET A 1 2.31 4.14 7.26
N PRO A 2 2.49 5.40 6.83
CA PRO A 2 1.37 6.35 6.73
C PRO A 2 0.33 5.85 5.71
N VAL A 3 -0.95 5.98 6.08
CA VAL A 3 -2.08 5.78 5.15
C VAL A 3 -2.20 7.03 4.29
N ILE A 4 -2.13 6.86 2.98
CA ILE A 4 -2.18 7.96 2.00
C ILE A 4 -3.56 8.12 1.38
N SER A 5 -4.37 7.06 1.32
CA SER A 5 -5.74 7.14 0.82
C SER A 5 -6.62 6.02 1.40
N ARG A 6 -7.91 6.30 1.54
CA ARG A 6 -8.91 5.32 1.96
C ARG A 6 -10.22 5.53 1.20
N PHE A 7 -10.67 4.52 0.48
CA PHE A 7 -11.89 4.56 -0.33
C PHE A 7 -12.41 3.14 -0.59
N PHE A 8 -13.73 2.96 -0.72
CA PHE A 8 -14.39 1.65 -0.94
C PHE A 8 -13.91 0.52 0.00
N GLY A 9 -13.53 0.83 1.24
CA GLY A 9 -12.97 -0.14 2.19
C GLY A 9 -11.50 -0.52 1.96
N ILE A 10 -10.88 0.00 0.92
CA ILE A 10 -9.47 -0.19 0.60
C ILE A 10 -8.63 0.83 1.36
N THR A 11 -7.54 0.37 1.97
CA THR A 11 -6.54 1.23 2.62
C THR A 11 -5.24 1.18 1.81
N ILE A 12 -4.80 2.34 1.32
CA ILE A 12 -3.52 2.49 0.61
C ILE A 12 -2.48 3.07 1.56
N ARG A 13 -1.33 2.40 1.69
CA ARG A 13 -0.19 2.84 2.50
C ARG A 13 1.11 2.76 1.69
N ILE A 14 2.02 3.69 1.94
CA ILE A 14 3.38 3.65 1.39
C ILE A 14 4.39 3.83 2.52
N ASN A 15 5.46 3.04 2.48
CA ASN A 15 6.60 3.23 3.37
C ASN A 15 7.87 3.26 2.53
N PRO A 16 8.45 4.45 2.28
CA PRO A 16 9.62 4.58 1.42
C PRO A 16 10.90 3.98 2.03
N ARG A 17 10.87 3.59 3.31
CA ARG A 17 11.95 2.84 3.98
C ARG A 17 11.71 1.33 3.99
N ASP A 18 10.59 0.90 3.46
CA ASP A 18 10.34 -0.50 3.22
C ASP A 18 11.09 -0.96 1.96
N HIS A 19 11.31 -2.26 1.86
CA HIS A 19 11.87 -2.98 0.71
C HIS A 19 11.84 -2.22 -0.64
N LEU A 20 13.00 -2.14 -1.30
CA LEU A 20 13.15 -1.58 -2.64
C LEU A 20 12.62 -2.56 -3.70
N PRO A 21 12.14 -2.07 -4.86
CA PRO A 21 11.84 -0.67 -5.19
C PRO A 21 10.60 -0.15 -4.42
N PRO A 22 10.46 1.19 -4.25
CA PRO A 22 9.33 1.77 -3.54
C PRO A 22 8.00 1.26 -4.10
N HIS A 23 7.16 0.70 -3.24
CA HIS A 23 5.85 0.18 -3.58
C HIS A 23 4.81 0.63 -2.57
N PHE A 24 3.55 0.67 -3.01
CA PHE A 24 2.42 0.84 -2.12
C PHE A 24 1.82 -0.52 -1.78
N HIS A 25 1.17 -0.58 -0.61
CA HIS A 25 0.33 -1.71 -0.23
C HIS A 25 -1.13 -1.26 -0.28
N ALA A 26 -1.96 -2.07 -0.90
CA ALA A 26 -3.41 -1.98 -0.89
C ALA A 26 -3.96 -3.10 -0.02
N GLN A 27 -4.74 -2.74 0.99
CA GLN A 27 -5.36 -3.70 1.90
C GLN A 27 -6.88 -3.62 1.82
N TYR A 28 -7.54 -4.77 1.71
CA TYR A 28 -8.99 -4.91 1.69
C TYR A 28 -9.39 -6.13 2.52
N ALA A 29 -10.15 -5.92 3.60
CA ALA A 29 -10.40 -6.95 4.60
C ALA A 29 -9.08 -7.62 5.04
N ASP A 30 -8.96 -8.94 4.85
CA ASP A 30 -7.78 -9.73 5.20
C ASP A 30 -6.78 -9.89 4.05
N ASP A 31 -7.11 -9.40 2.86
CA ASP A 31 -6.25 -9.46 1.68
C ASP A 31 -5.30 -8.26 1.58
N GLU A 32 -4.08 -8.52 1.11
CA GLU A 32 -3.06 -7.50 0.83
C GLU A 32 -2.47 -7.70 -0.57
N ALA A 33 -2.37 -6.59 -1.32
CA ALA A 33 -1.64 -6.53 -2.58
C ALA A 33 -0.56 -5.44 -2.51
N SER A 34 0.62 -5.73 -3.04
CA SER A 34 1.73 -4.77 -3.16
C SER A 34 2.02 -4.52 -4.63
N SER A 35 2.19 -3.26 -5.03
CA SER A 35 2.59 -2.91 -6.40
C SER A 35 3.67 -1.84 -6.43
N THR A 36 4.71 -2.13 -7.21
CA THR A 36 5.80 -1.23 -7.55
C THR A 36 5.42 -0.42 -8.79
N ALA A 37 5.74 0.87 -8.82
CA ALA A 37 5.69 1.65 -10.06
C ALA A 37 6.85 1.20 -10.98
N LEU A 38 6.52 0.61 -12.14
CA LEU A 38 7.48 0.27 -13.20
C LEU A 38 8.00 1.52 -13.91
#